data_AF-A0A3A4WHJ7-F1
#
_entry.id   AF-A0A3A4WHJ7-F1
#
_cell.length_a   1.000
_cell.length_b   1.000
_cell.length_c   1.000
_cell.angle_alpha   90.00
_cell.angle_beta   90.00
_cell.angle_gamma   90.00
#
_symmetry.space_group_name_H-M   'P 1'
#
loop_
_entity.id
_entity.type
_entity.pdbx_description
1 polymer ?
#
loop_
_entity_poly.entity_id
_entity_poly.type
_entity_poly.pdbx_seq_one_letter_code
_entity_poly.pdbx_strand_id
1 'polypeptide(L)' 'MQTSVLLKDGNKYGGKYVATRSFKNNEVLSSGKDPIKVLEAARKKARNPVIFYVPLKGMAHIY' A
#
# COMPACT_ATOMS: atom_id res chain seq x y z
N MET A 1 -16.16 -14.43 -11.03
CA MET A 1 -15.72 -13.09 -10.61
C MET A 1 -14.21 -13.02 -10.75
N GLN A 2 -13.66 -12.05 -11.47
CA GLN A 2 -12.21 -11.89 -11.60
C GLN A 2 -11.68 -11.20 -10.33
N THR A 3 -10.87 -11.89 -9.53
CA THR A 3 -10.32 -11.33 -8.30
C THR A 3 -9.23 -10.30 -8.61
N SER A 4 -9.49 -9.02 -8.36
CA SER A 4 -8.49 -7.96 -8.46
C SER A 4 -7.62 -7.94 -7.20
N VAL A 5 -6.42 -8.52 -7.29
CA VAL A 5 -5.46 -8.57 -6.17
C VAL A 5 -4.76 -7.22 -6.03
N LEU A 6 -5.10 -6.43 -5.00
CA LEU A 6 -4.52 -5.09 -4.78
C LEU A 6 -3.03 -5.11 -4.40
N LEU A 7 -2.57 -6.13 -3.67
CA LEU A 7 -1.21 -6.22 -3.16
C LEU A 7 -0.74 -7.68 -3.18
N LYS A 8 0.39 -7.95 -3.83
CA LYS A 8 1.07 -9.24 -3.75
C LYS A 8 1.90 -9.31 -2.47
N ASP A 9 2.02 -10.51 -1.89
CA ASP A 9 2.78 -10.77 -0.66
C ASP A 9 2.37 -9.91 0.56
N GLY A 10 1.06 -9.72 0.78
CA GLY A 10 0.53 -8.86 1.86
C GLY A 10 1.12 -9.13 3.26
N ASN A 11 1.54 -10.37 3.55
CA ASN A 11 2.20 -10.74 4.81
C ASN A 11 3.49 -9.92 5.08
N LYS A 12 4.22 -9.50 4.05
CA LYS A 12 5.46 -8.68 4.19
C LYS A 12 5.17 -7.26 4.68
N TYR A 13 3.94 -6.81 4.47
CA TYR A 13 3.53 -5.43 4.68
C TYR A 13 2.57 -5.25 5.87
N GLY A 14 2.23 -6.33 6.58
CA GLY A 14 1.39 -6.26 7.77
C GLY A 14 1.90 -5.23 8.78
N GLY A 15 0.99 -4.37 9.24
CA GLY A 15 1.29 -3.29 10.19
C GLY A 15 1.93 -2.05 9.54
N LYS A 16 1.96 -1.95 8.20
CA LYS A 16 2.61 -0.85 7.48
C LYS A 16 1.62 -0.16 6.54
N TYR A 17 1.91 1.10 6.25
CA TYR A 17 1.41 1.79 5.08
C TYR A 17 2.17 1.34 3.84
N VAL A 18 1.45 1.13 2.75
CA VAL A 18 1.96 0.76 1.44
C VAL A 18 1.47 1.78 0.45
N ALA A 19 2.38 2.30 -0.37
CA ALA A 19 2.02 3.12 -1.52
C ALA A 19 2.26 2.36 -2.82
N THR A 20 1.24 2.32 -3.67
CA THR A 20 1.33 1.78 -5.04
C THR A 20 1.20 2.88 -6.07
N ARG A 21 1.57 2.58 -7.32
CA ARG A 21 1.45 3.53 -8.43
C ARG A 21 -0.01 3.93 -8.70
N SER A 22 -0.93 2.98 -8.62
CA SER A 22 -2.37 3.21 -8.67
C SER A 22 -3.13 1.97 -8.16
N PHE A 23 -4.46 2.00 -8.15
CA PHE A 23 -5.28 0.80 -7.88
C PHE A 23 -5.24 -0.26 -9.00
N LYS A 24 -4.79 0.14 -10.21
CA LYS A 24 -4.66 -0.77 -11.37
C LYS A 24 -3.23 -1.31 -11.52
N ASN A 25 -2.25 -0.57 -11.01
CA ASN A 25 -0.85 -0.96 -11.01
C ASN A 25 -0.37 -1.13 -9.57
N ASN A 26 -0.24 -2.40 -9.20
CA ASN A 26 -0.01 -2.86 -7.83
C ASN A 26 1.49 -2.91 -7.49
N GLU A 27 2.33 -2.26 -8.30
CA GLU A 27 3.74 -2.04 -8.01
C GLU A 27 3.87 -1.23 -6.71
N VAL A 28 4.51 -1.83 -5.70
CA VAL A 28 4.80 -1.17 -4.42
C VAL A 28 5.97 -0.21 -4.62
N LEU A 29 5.72 1.09 -4.46
CA LEU A 29 6.71 2.14 -4.63
C LEU A 29 7.49 2.43 -3.34
N SER A 30 6.80 2.31 -2.20
CA SER A 30 7.33 2.53 -0.85
C SER A 30 6.42 1.86 0.19
N SER A 31 6.98 1.52 1.36
CA SER A 31 6.22 1.03 2.51
C SER A 31 6.90 1.39 3.83
N GLY A 32 6.14 1.51 4.92
CA GLY A 32 6.66 1.94 6.22
C GLY A 32 5.57 2.23 7.24
N LYS A 33 5.95 2.66 8.45
CA LYS A 33 5.01 2.96 9.55
C LYS A 33 4.48 4.40 9.51
N ASP A 34 5.21 5.31 8.86
CA ASP A 34 4.86 6.72 8.74
C ASP A 34 4.18 6.97 7.38
N PRO A 35 2.88 7.29 7.35
CA PRO A 35 2.14 7.42 6.09
C PRO A 35 2.65 8.60 5.24
N ILE A 36 3.08 9.70 5.88
CA ILE A 36 3.56 10.88 5.16
C ILE A 36 4.88 10.55 4.45
N LYS A 37 5.83 9.95 5.16
CA LYS A 37 7.11 9.54 4.55
C LYS A 37 6.93 8.54 3.41
N VAL A 38 6.00 7.60 3.58
CA VAL A 38 5.66 6.62 2.54
C VAL A 38 5.10 7.32 1.29
N LEU A 39 4.13 8.22 1.46
CA LEU A 39 3.53 8.94 0.35
C LEU A 39 4.53 9.84 -0.37
N GLU A 40 5.35 10.60 0.37
CA GLU A 40 6.37 11.49 -0.21
C GLU A 40 7.42 10.69 -1.00
N ALA A 41 7.83 9.52 -0.50
CA ALA A 41 8.73 8.63 -1.25
C ALA A 41 8.08 8.09 -2.54
N ALA A 42 6.77 7.84 -2.53
CA ALA A 42 6.04 7.36 -3.70
C ALA A 42 5.81 8.47 -4.74
N ARG A 43 5.57 9.71 -4.32
CA ARG A 43 5.39 10.89 -5.19
C ARG A 43 6.61 11.15 -6.09
N LYS A 44 7.80 10.77 -5.63
CA LYS A 44 9.04 10.83 -6.43
C LYS A 44 9.07 9.84 -7.60
N LYS A 45 8.25 8.78 -7.56
CA LYS A 45 8.23 7.67 -8.52
C LYS A 45 6.96 7.60 -9.36
N ALA A 46 5.88 8.25 -8.91
CA ALA A 46 4.58 8.28 -9.57
C ALA A 46 3.87 9.61 -9.34
N ARG A 47 3.09 10.06 -10.33
CA ARG A 47 2.37 11.33 -10.29
C ARG A 47 1.23 11.33 -9.26
N ASN A 48 0.44 10.24 -9.23
CA ASN A 48 -0.72 10.08 -8.35
C ASN A 48 -0.66 8.72 -7.63
N PRO A 49 0.30 8.51 -6.71
CA PRO A 49 0.38 7.28 -5.96
C PRO A 49 -0.81 7.16 -5.00
N VAL A 50 -1.20 5.92 -4.72
CA VAL A 50 -2.26 5.60 -3.76
C VAL A 50 -1.61 4.99 -2.53
N ILE A 51 -2.00 5.44 -1.34
CA ILE A 51 -1.52 4.91 -0.06
C ILE A 51 -2.67 4.25 0.70
N PHE A 52 -2.39 3.10 1.32
CA PHE A 52 -3.33 2.40 2.18
C PHE A 52 -2.58 1.65 3.28
N TYR A 53 -3.26 1.42 4.40
CA TYR A 53 -2.73 0.63 5.51
C TYR A 53 -3.02 -0.86 5.29
N VAL A 54 -2.03 -1.71 5.57
CA VAL A 54 -2.18 -3.16 5.57
C VAL A 54 -2.25 -3.64 7.02
N PRO A 55 -3.41 -4.08 7.52
CA PRO A 55 -3.53 -4.58 8.88
C PRO A 55 -2.71 -5.86 9.08
N LEU A 56 -2.33 -6.12 10.33
CA LEU A 56 -1.77 -7.42 10.69
C LEU A 56 -2.81 -8.52 10.40
N LYS A 57 -2.33 -9.72 10.08
CA LYS A 57 -3.20 -10.86 9.80
C LYS A 57 -4.15 -11.10 10.98
N GLY A 58 -5.44 -11.19 10.69
CA GLY A 58 -6.49 -11.38 11.71
C GLY A 58 -6.99 -10.08 12.35
N MET A 59 -6.51 -8.91 11.92
CA MET A 59 -7.02 -7.61 12.36
C MET A 59 -7.89 -6.95 11.30
N ALA A 60 -8.97 -6.32 11.73
CA ALA A 60 -9.73 -5.39 10.90
C ALA A 60 -9.18 -3.97 11.08
N HIS A 61 -9.18 -3.18 10.02
CA HIS A 61 -8.87 -1.76 10.07
C HIS A 61 -10.13 -0.98 9.68
N ILE A 62 -10.56 -0.08 10.57
CA ILE A 62 -11.73 0.78 10.41
C ILE A 62 -11.20 2.21 10.34
N TYR A 63 -11.64 2.97 9.33
CA TYR A 63 -11.31 4.38 9.14
C TYR A 63 -12.30 5.28 9.86
#